data_AF-A0A6I5CGH9-F1
#
_entry.id   AF-A0A6I5CGH9-F1
#
_cell.length_a   1.000
_cell.length_b   1.000
_cell.length_c   1.000
_cell.angle_alpha   90.00
_cell.angle_beta   90.00
_cell.angle_gamma   90.00
#
_symmetry.space_group_name_H-M   'P 1'
#
loop_
_entity.id
_entity.type
_entity.pdbx_description
1 polymer ?
#
loop_
_entity_poly.entity_id
_entity_poly.type
_entity_poly.pdbx_seq_one_letter_code
_entity_poly.pdbx_strand_id
1 'polypeptide(L)'
;HELSFERLLHEAVHGIAAARGVRDTSRAGRYHNRRFLAIAEELGLDHPDEPHPSSGFSLVTLSPEAKRRYRPTIERLQRALKAHTAATSADTGRSFRGPAARHGSSGGGVRVKAVCDCGRNVRVVPSVLAQAPIVCGGCGKPFRIPEVVGAAG
;
A
#
# COMPACT_ATOMS: atom_id res chain seq x y z
N HIS A 1 -10.99 -8.90 -3.37
CA HIS A 1 -10.63 -7.64 -4.05
C HIS A 1 -10.52 -7.91 -5.53
N GLU A 2 -11.49 -7.44 -6.30
CA GLU A 2 -11.47 -7.51 -7.75
C GLU A 2 -10.36 -6.58 -8.28
N LEU A 3 -9.52 -7.07 -9.19
CA LEU A 3 -8.49 -6.26 -9.83
C LEU A 3 -9.17 -5.33 -10.85
N SER A 4 -9.19 -4.01 -10.59
CA SER A 4 -9.67 -3.05 -11.58
C SER A 4 -8.63 -2.85 -12.68
N PHE A 5 -9.08 -2.61 -13.92
CA PHE A 5 -8.19 -2.32 -15.04
C PHE A 5 -7.35 -1.04 -14.82
N GLU A 6 -7.91 -0.07 -14.10
CA GLU A 6 -7.20 1.14 -13.65
C GLU A 6 -6.00 0.80 -12.78
N ARG A 7 -6.15 -0.18 -11.86
CA ARG A 7 -5.04 -0.65 -11.04
C ARG A 7 -3.98 -1.35 -11.89
N LEU A 8 -4.37 -2.10 -12.91
CA LEU A 8 -3.41 -2.69 -13.85
C LEU A 8 -2.62 -1.61 -14.59
N LEU A 9 -3.29 -0.57 -15.11
CA LEU A 9 -2.61 0.54 -15.76
C LEU A 9 -1.75 1.35 -14.80
N HIS A 10 -2.16 1.52 -13.54
CA HIS A 10 -1.35 2.16 -12.49
C HIS A 10 0.00 1.44 -12.32
N GLU A 11 0.00 0.10 -12.21
CA GLU A 11 1.25 -0.66 -12.13
C GLU A 11 2.05 -0.59 -13.45
N ALA A 12 1.37 -0.49 -14.60
CA ALA A 12 2.02 -0.30 -15.89
C ALA A 12 2.73 1.07 -15.99
N VAL A 13 2.18 2.13 -15.39
CA VAL A 13 2.86 3.44 -15.27
C VAL A 13 4.20 3.28 -14.56
N HIS A 14 4.23 2.56 -13.43
CA HIS A 14 5.48 2.27 -12.72
C HIS A 14 6.46 1.47 -13.57
N GLY A 15 5.97 0.46 -14.30
CA GLY A 15 6.80 -0.33 -15.22
C GLY A 15 7.43 0.53 -16.33
N ILE A 16 6.66 1.43 -16.92
CA ILE A 16 7.14 2.38 -17.93
C ILE A 16 8.14 3.37 -17.32
N ALA A 17 7.83 3.91 -16.14
CA ALA A 17 8.73 4.81 -15.44
C ALA A 17 10.09 4.14 -15.15
N ALA A 18 10.07 2.90 -14.66
CA ALA A 18 11.27 2.11 -14.42
C ALA A 18 12.06 1.86 -15.71
N ALA A 19 11.39 1.46 -16.80
CA ALA A 19 12.01 1.24 -18.10
C ALA A 19 12.65 2.53 -18.67
N ARG A 20 12.07 3.69 -18.37
CA ARG A 20 12.56 5.01 -18.79
C ARG A 20 13.57 5.62 -17.81
N GLY A 21 13.90 4.95 -16.70
CA GLY A 21 14.75 5.53 -15.65
C GLY A 21 14.13 6.74 -14.93
N VAL A 22 12.81 6.90 -14.99
CA VAL A 22 12.06 8.01 -14.41
C VAL A 22 11.72 7.68 -12.96
N ARG A 23 12.12 8.56 -12.04
CA ARG A 23 11.67 8.50 -10.63
C ARG A 23 10.29 9.14 -10.50
N ASP A 24 9.27 8.31 -10.55
CA ASP A 24 7.84 8.66 -10.57
C ASP A 24 7.19 8.72 -9.17
N THR A 25 7.89 8.23 -8.14
CA THR A 25 7.45 8.30 -6.74
C THR A 25 8.47 8.99 -5.83
N SER A 26 7.99 9.46 -4.68
CA SER A 26 8.79 10.02 -3.59
C SER A 26 8.28 9.53 -2.23
N ARG A 27 8.85 10.03 -1.12
CA ARG A 27 8.49 9.63 0.27
C ARG A 27 8.56 8.10 0.49
N ALA A 28 9.62 7.49 -0.02
CA ALA A 28 9.83 6.03 -0.04
C ALA A 28 8.72 5.26 -0.77
N GLY A 29 8.35 5.75 -1.95
CA GLY A 29 7.34 5.11 -2.82
C GLY A 29 5.90 5.45 -2.48
N ARG A 30 5.63 6.25 -1.44
CA ARG A 30 4.26 6.55 -1.01
C ARG A 30 3.59 7.63 -1.84
N TYR A 31 4.34 8.56 -2.39
CA TYR A 31 3.79 9.75 -3.03
C TYR A 31 4.08 9.74 -4.53
N HIS A 32 3.03 9.64 -5.34
CA HIS A 32 3.08 9.65 -6.80
C HIS A 32 3.22 11.10 -7.29
N ASN A 33 4.32 11.42 -7.94
CA ASN A 33 4.66 12.79 -8.30
C ASN A 33 4.15 13.16 -9.70
N ARG A 34 4.38 14.39 -10.18
CA ARG A 34 3.90 14.82 -11.51
C ARG A 34 4.46 13.99 -12.67
N ARG A 35 5.60 13.32 -12.50
CA ARG A 35 6.16 12.42 -13.52
C ARG A 35 5.37 11.12 -13.62
N PHE A 36 4.83 10.62 -12.51
CA PHE A 36 3.85 9.54 -12.53
C PHE A 36 2.61 9.98 -13.33
N LEU A 37 2.06 11.17 -13.02
CA LEU A 37 0.87 11.67 -13.69
C LEU A 37 1.07 11.79 -15.21
N ALA A 38 2.19 12.36 -15.65
CA ALA A 38 2.49 12.49 -17.08
C ALA A 38 2.47 11.14 -17.82
N ILE A 39 3.03 10.08 -17.23
CA ILE A 39 3.00 8.74 -17.83
C ILE A 39 1.60 8.11 -17.71
N ALA A 40 0.86 8.41 -16.64
CA ALA A 40 -0.53 7.98 -16.49
C ALA A 40 -1.42 8.56 -17.60
N GLU A 41 -1.25 9.84 -17.91
CA GLU A 41 -1.95 10.55 -18.99
C GLU A 41 -1.64 9.92 -20.37
N GLU A 42 -0.40 9.48 -20.62
CA GLU A 42 -0.04 8.72 -21.84
C GLU A 42 -0.86 7.43 -21.98
N LEU A 43 -1.22 6.78 -20.87
CA LEU A 43 -2.06 5.59 -20.83
C LEU A 43 -3.56 5.92 -20.81
N GLY A 44 -3.95 7.19 -20.92
CA GLY A 44 -5.34 7.63 -20.89
C GLY A 44 -5.96 7.57 -19.49
N LEU A 45 -5.15 7.73 -18.45
CA LEU A 45 -5.62 7.88 -17.08
C LEU A 45 -5.71 9.37 -16.71
N ASP A 46 -6.81 9.73 -16.07
CA ASP A 46 -7.06 11.06 -15.50
C ASP A 46 -6.90 11.02 -13.98
N HIS A 47 -6.59 12.18 -13.39
CA HIS A 47 -6.55 12.40 -11.94
C HIS A 47 -7.29 13.71 -11.60
N PRO A 48 -7.89 13.86 -10.40
CA PRO A 48 -8.35 15.17 -9.92
C PRO A 48 -7.27 16.26 -10.01
N ASP A 49 -7.64 17.52 -10.18
CA ASP A 49 -6.64 18.61 -10.32
C ASP A 49 -5.68 18.71 -9.12
N GLU A 50 -6.18 18.42 -7.92
CA GLU A 50 -5.38 18.46 -6.70
C GLU A 50 -4.82 17.07 -6.31
N PRO A 51 -3.51 16.94 -6.06
CA PRO A 51 -2.92 15.70 -5.58
C PRO A 51 -3.32 15.40 -4.14
N HIS A 52 -3.50 14.12 -3.81
CA HIS A 52 -3.76 13.73 -2.43
C HIS A 52 -2.54 14.05 -1.52
N PRO A 53 -2.73 14.62 -0.31
CA PRO A 53 -1.61 15.06 0.54
C PRO A 53 -0.60 13.98 0.89
N SER A 54 -1.04 12.72 1.05
CA SER A 54 -0.17 11.61 1.44
C SER A 54 0.28 10.74 0.28
N SER A 55 -0.54 10.57 -0.75
CA SER A 55 -0.32 9.62 -1.86
C SER A 55 -0.05 10.27 -3.22
N GLY A 56 -0.17 11.59 -3.32
CA GLY A 56 0.05 12.32 -4.56
C GLY A 56 -1.01 12.01 -5.61
N PHE A 57 -0.56 11.79 -6.85
CA PHE A 57 -1.43 11.51 -8.00
C PHE A 57 -1.85 10.03 -8.13
N SER A 58 -1.95 9.30 -7.01
CA SER A 58 -2.21 7.86 -7.02
C SER A 58 -3.63 7.48 -7.46
N LEU A 59 -4.60 8.40 -7.29
CA LEU A 59 -6.03 8.13 -7.50
C LEU A 59 -6.41 8.45 -8.94
N VAL A 60 -6.00 7.56 -9.83
CA VAL A 60 -6.24 7.67 -11.27
C VAL A 60 -7.47 6.90 -11.71
N THR A 61 -8.16 7.41 -12.72
CA THR A 61 -9.32 6.77 -13.35
C THR A 61 -9.19 6.77 -14.87
N LEU A 62 -9.85 5.84 -15.56
CA LEU A 62 -9.83 5.86 -17.02
C LEU A 62 -10.59 7.08 -17.57
N SER A 63 -9.97 7.80 -18.50
CA SER A 63 -10.66 8.81 -19.28
C SER A 63 -11.80 8.21 -20.11
N PRO A 64 -12.83 8.99 -20.50
CA PRO A 64 -13.90 8.48 -21.34
C PRO A 64 -13.40 7.89 -22.67
N GLU A 65 -12.33 8.45 -23.24
CA GLU A 65 -11.70 7.92 -24.44
C GLU A 65 -10.97 6.60 -24.16
N ALA A 66 -10.19 6.54 -23.08
CA ALA A 66 -9.48 5.33 -22.68
C ALA A 66 -10.44 4.19 -22.36
N LYS A 67 -11.59 4.47 -21.72
CA LYS A 67 -12.67 3.48 -21.50
C LYS A 67 -13.13 2.85 -22.82
N ARG A 68 -13.35 3.67 -23.86
CA ARG A 68 -13.73 3.15 -25.19
C ARG A 68 -12.59 2.35 -25.84
N ARG A 69 -11.37 2.87 -25.78
CA ARG A 69 -10.17 2.25 -26.35
C ARG A 69 -9.87 0.88 -25.73
N TYR A 70 -9.94 0.77 -24.42
CA TYR A 70 -9.58 -0.44 -23.68
C TYR A 70 -10.74 -1.42 -23.50
N ARG A 71 -11.99 -1.05 -23.80
CA ARG A 71 -13.16 -1.93 -23.63
C ARG A 71 -12.95 -3.36 -24.14
N PRO A 72 -12.48 -3.61 -25.38
CA PRO A 72 -12.27 -4.99 -25.85
C PRO A 72 -11.23 -5.77 -25.02
N THR A 73 -10.19 -5.08 -24.55
CA THR A 73 -9.14 -5.66 -23.71
C THR A 73 -9.67 -5.98 -22.31
N ILE A 74 -10.41 -5.04 -21.72
CA ILE A 74 -11.06 -5.20 -20.41
C ILE A 74 -11.98 -6.43 -20.45
N GLU A 75 -12.87 -6.51 -21.45
CA GLU A 75 -13.80 -7.62 -21.58
C GLU A 75 -13.08 -8.96 -21.79
N ARG A 76 -12.00 -8.98 -22.61
CA ARG A 76 -11.18 -10.18 -22.81
C ARG A 76 -10.53 -10.63 -21.51
N LEU A 77 -9.97 -9.71 -20.73
CA LEU A 77 -9.34 -10.01 -19.44
C LEU A 77 -10.37 -10.50 -18.43
N GLN A 78 -11.54 -9.86 -18.34
CA GLN A 78 -12.63 -10.30 -17.46
C GLN A 78 -13.10 -11.72 -17.79
N ARG A 79 -13.26 -12.06 -19.08
CA ARG A 79 -13.58 -13.43 -19.50
C ARG A 79 -12.48 -14.42 -19.10
N ALA A 80 -11.23 -14.08 -19.32
CA ALA A 80 -10.10 -14.93 -18.96
C ALA A 80 -10.00 -15.15 -17.44
N LEU A 81 -10.16 -14.09 -16.64
CA LEU A 81 -10.16 -14.17 -15.17
C LEU A 81 -11.31 -15.03 -14.65
N LYS A 82 -12.52 -14.91 -15.23
CA LYS A 82 -13.66 -15.75 -14.87
C LYS A 82 -13.39 -17.22 -15.18
N ALA A 83 -12.87 -17.52 -16.37
CA ALA A 83 -12.53 -18.88 -16.77
C ALA A 83 -11.43 -19.48 -15.87
N HIS A 84 -10.37 -18.71 -15.59
CA HIS A 84 -9.31 -19.11 -14.67
C HIS A 84 -9.84 -19.39 -13.27
N THR A 85 -10.63 -18.46 -12.71
CA THR A 85 -11.23 -18.64 -11.38
C THR A 85 -12.08 -19.90 -11.34
N ALA A 86 -12.93 -20.16 -12.34
CA ALA A 86 -13.72 -21.40 -12.40
C ALA A 86 -12.84 -22.66 -12.43
N ALA A 87 -11.72 -22.63 -13.17
CA ALA A 87 -10.79 -23.75 -13.27
C ALA A 87 -9.97 -23.98 -11.98
N THR A 88 -9.66 -22.92 -11.23
CA THR A 88 -8.79 -22.98 -10.05
C THR A 88 -9.53 -22.92 -8.71
N SER A 89 -10.85 -22.75 -8.71
CA SER A 89 -11.65 -22.64 -7.48
C SER A 89 -11.60 -23.90 -6.59
N ALA A 90 -11.25 -25.06 -7.16
CA ALA A 90 -11.03 -26.30 -6.41
C ALA A 90 -9.59 -26.43 -5.86
N ASP A 91 -8.64 -25.63 -6.35
CA ASP A 91 -7.22 -25.67 -5.98
C ASP A 91 -6.92 -24.67 -4.85
N THR A 92 -7.66 -24.79 -3.74
CA THR A 92 -7.56 -23.89 -2.58
C THR A 92 -6.28 -24.10 -1.75
N GLY A 93 -5.40 -25.03 -2.15
CA GLY A 93 -4.21 -25.40 -1.40
C GLY A 93 -3.06 -24.38 -1.45
N ARG A 94 -3.04 -23.46 -2.43
CA ARG A 94 -1.92 -22.53 -2.62
C ARG A 94 -2.42 -21.13 -2.90
N SER A 95 -2.79 -20.42 -1.84
CA SER A 95 -2.91 -18.95 -1.92
C SER A 95 -1.56 -18.37 -2.36
N PHE A 96 -1.54 -17.75 -3.54
CA PHE A 96 -0.41 -16.94 -4.00
C PHE A 96 -0.17 -15.82 -2.98
N ARG A 97 0.82 -16.00 -2.12
CA ARG A 97 1.39 -14.91 -1.33
C ARG A 97 2.25 -14.13 -2.31
N GLY A 98 1.70 -13.05 -2.87
CA GLY A 98 2.46 -12.11 -3.70
C GLY A 98 3.75 -11.65 -3.03
N PRO A 99 4.65 -10.96 -3.76
CA PRO A 99 5.96 -10.54 -3.27
C PRO A 99 5.80 -9.99 -1.87
N ALA A 100 6.40 -10.69 -0.90
CA ALA A 100 6.11 -10.60 0.52
C ALA A 100 5.58 -9.21 0.89
N ALA A 101 4.30 -9.14 1.27
CA ALA A 101 3.85 -8.10 2.18
C ALA A 101 4.93 -8.02 3.24
N ARG A 102 5.70 -6.91 3.23
CA ARG A 102 6.95 -6.75 3.97
C ARG A 102 6.80 -7.46 5.30
N HIS A 103 7.68 -8.42 5.61
CA HIS A 103 7.70 -9.09 6.91
C HIS A 103 7.49 -8.04 7.99
N GLY A 104 6.27 -8.06 8.50
CA GLY A 104 5.65 -6.94 9.15
C GLY A 104 4.45 -7.52 9.83
N SER A 105 4.70 -8.45 10.76
CA SER A 105 3.78 -8.87 11.82
C SER A 105 3.38 -7.69 12.73
N SER A 106 3.42 -6.45 12.25
CA SER A 106 2.62 -5.37 12.79
C SER A 106 1.30 -5.43 12.04
N GLY A 107 0.31 -6.13 12.60
CA GLY A 107 -1.09 -5.86 12.24
C GLY A 107 -1.28 -4.34 12.15
N GLY A 108 -2.03 -3.88 11.15
CA GLY A 108 -2.19 -2.47 10.76
C GLY A 108 -2.86 -1.57 11.81
N GLY A 109 -2.45 -1.66 13.08
CA GLY A 109 -2.81 -0.79 14.16
C GLY A 109 -1.84 0.39 14.28
N VAL A 110 -2.35 1.50 14.80
CA VAL A 110 -1.57 2.69 15.13
C VAL A 110 -0.47 2.32 16.13
N ARG A 111 0.79 2.62 15.77
CA ARG A 111 1.94 2.40 16.66
C ARG A 111 2.05 3.56 17.64
N VAL A 112 2.12 3.25 18.94
CA VAL A 112 2.30 4.22 20.02
C VAL A 112 3.72 4.18 20.54
N LYS A 113 4.15 5.26 21.20
CA LYS A 113 5.48 5.34 21.84
C LYS A 113 5.44 4.56 23.16
N ALA A 114 6.31 3.58 23.30
CA ALA A 114 6.61 2.94 24.57
C ALA A 114 8.02 3.35 25.02
N VAL A 115 8.19 3.61 26.31
CA VAL A 115 9.42 4.13 26.91
C VAL A 115 9.97 3.14 27.93
N CYS A 116 11.29 3.10 28.04
CA CYS A 116 11.99 2.41 29.11
C CYS A 116 12.53 3.45 30.09
N ASP A 117 12.64 3.09 31.38
CA ASP A 117 13.19 3.94 32.44
C ASP A 117 14.60 4.48 32.14
N CYS A 118 15.38 3.80 31.29
CA CYS A 118 16.70 4.27 30.88
C CYS A 118 16.66 5.37 29.79
N GLY A 119 15.48 5.89 29.45
CA GLY A 119 15.28 6.95 28.46
C GLY A 119 15.14 6.46 27.01
N ARG A 120 15.43 5.18 26.73
CA ARG A 120 15.18 4.60 25.40
C ARG A 120 13.69 4.48 25.11
N ASN A 121 13.32 4.51 23.84
CA ASN A 121 11.93 4.34 23.40
C ASN A 121 11.83 3.54 22.11
N VAL A 122 10.68 2.90 21.92
CA VAL A 122 10.28 2.16 20.72
C VAL A 122 8.87 2.54 20.30
N ARG A 123 8.53 2.34 19.03
CA ARG A 123 7.14 2.46 18.54
C ARG A 123 6.57 1.09 18.29
N VAL A 124 5.51 0.73 18.99
CA VAL A 124 4.90 -0.61 18.97
C VAL A 124 3.39 -0.51 18.89
N VAL A 125 2.74 -1.53 18.30
CA VAL A 125 1.29 -1.66 18.34
C VAL A 125 0.90 -2.15 19.74
N PRO A 126 -0.07 -1.53 20.44
CA PRO A 126 -0.43 -1.93 21.80
C PRO A 126 -0.76 -3.42 21.96
N SER A 127 -1.47 -4.01 20.99
CA SER A 127 -1.81 -5.44 21.00
C SER A 127 -0.61 -6.38 20.88
N VAL A 128 0.51 -5.92 20.32
CA VAL A 128 1.77 -6.69 20.27
C VAL A 128 2.48 -6.61 21.63
N LEU A 129 2.52 -5.43 22.26
CA LEU A 129 3.14 -5.27 23.59
C LEU A 129 2.36 -6.02 24.68
N ALA A 130 1.04 -6.17 24.51
CA ALA A 130 0.18 -6.94 25.41
C ALA A 130 0.45 -8.46 25.35
N GLN A 131 0.98 -8.99 24.24
CA GLN A 131 1.27 -10.42 24.09
C GLN A 131 2.48 -10.86 24.90
N ALA A 132 3.54 -10.04 24.91
CA ALA A 132 4.73 -10.29 25.69
C ALA A 132 5.51 -8.98 25.94
N PRO A 133 6.13 -8.82 27.13
CA PRO A 133 7.00 -7.68 27.40
C PRO A 133 8.18 -7.61 26.41
N ILE A 134 8.38 -6.43 25.82
CA ILE A 134 9.61 -6.13 25.08
C ILE A 134 10.65 -5.65 26.10
N VAL A 135 11.74 -6.40 26.25
CA VAL A 135 12.79 -6.12 27.21
C VAL A 135 13.91 -5.28 26.60
N CYS A 136 14.35 -4.28 27.35
CA CYS A 136 15.39 -3.35 26.98
C CYS A 136 16.77 -4.00 27.19
N GLY A 137 17.43 -4.48 26.14
CA GLY A 137 18.69 -5.25 26.23
C GLY A 137 19.92 -4.53 26.82
N GLY A 138 19.77 -3.31 27.33
CA GLY A 138 20.84 -2.53 27.97
C GLY A 138 20.62 -2.28 29.46
N CYS A 139 19.37 -2.33 29.94
CA CYS A 139 19.08 -2.24 31.38
C CYS A 139 18.20 -3.38 31.90
N GLY A 140 17.77 -4.31 31.04
CA GLY A 140 16.95 -5.47 31.40
C GLY A 140 15.49 -5.16 31.75
N LYS A 141 15.07 -3.89 31.71
CA LYS A 141 13.69 -3.49 32.07
C LYS A 141 12.75 -3.50 30.85
N PRO A 142 11.43 -3.70 31.04
CA PRO A 142 10.48 -3.67 29.94
C PRO A 142 10.20 -2.24 29.43
N PHE A 143 9.83 -2.11 28.16
CA PHE A 143 9.21 -0.89 27.63
C PHE A 143 7.72 -0.82 28.01
N ARG A 144 7.23 0.37 28.38
CA ARG A 144 5.83 0.62 28.76
C ARG A 144 5.25 1.79 27.99
N ILE A 145 3.96 1.73 27.68
CA ILE A 145 3.23 2.89 27.14
C ILE A 145 2.97 3.84 28.31
N PRO A 146 3.45 5.10 28.28
CA PRO A 146 3.11 6.07 29.31
C PRO A 146 1.59 6.23 29.39
N GLU A 147 1.01 6.18 30.58
CA GLU A 147 -0.38 6.52 30.77
C GLU A 147 -0.58 7.97 30.31
N VAL A 148 -1.56 8.20 29.45
CA VAL A 148 -2.00 9.56 29.13
C VAL A 148 -2.72 10.04 30.36
N VAL A 149 -2.03 10.80 31.21
CA VAL A 149 -2.70 11.59 32.26
C VAL A 149 -3.62 12.54 31.51
N GLY A 150 -4.92 12.24 31.54
CA GLY A 150 -5.94 13.08 30.93
C GLY A 150 -5.75 14.50 31.45
N ALA A 151 -5.60 15.44 30.51
CA ALA A 151 -5.77 16.84 30.81
C ALA A 151 -7.21 17.02 31.29
N ALA A 152 -7.37 17.19 32.60
CA ALA A 152 -8.53 17.87 33.15
C ALA A 152 -8.47 19.32 32.62
N GLY A 153 -9.54 19.73 31.95
CA GLY A 153 -9.71 21.06 31.34
C GLY A 153 -10.81 21.02 30.30
#